data_AF-A0A429DSK0-F1
#
_entry.id   AF-A0A429DSK0-F1
#
_cell.length_a   1.000
_cell.length_b   1.000
_cell.length_c   1.000
_cell.angle_alpha   90.00
_cell.angle_beta   90.00
_cell.angle_gamma   90.00
#
_symmetry.space_group_name_H-M   'P 1'
#
loop_
_entity.id
_entity.type
_entity.pdbx_description
1 polymer ?
#
loop_
_entity_poly.entity_id
_entity_poly.type
_entity_poly.pdbx_seq_one_letter_code
_entity_poly.pdbx_strand_id
1 'polypeptide(L)'
;PAPPPNDPPAHSAGSAHSAGSAHSAGSAHSAGSAHSAGSARRPAASEPPPGYTSVPEGGLDPNQLTEFQLDALVNRIIGRVTRLVRTELRMDRERIGRLRDPR
;
A
#
# COMPACT_ATOMS: atom_id res chain seq x y z
N PRO A 1 -22.01 3.82 -64.65
CA PRO A 1 -21.35 3.77 -63.32
C PRO A 1 -22.32 3.30 -62.21
N ALA A 2 -22.16 2.04 -61.80
CA ALA A 2 -22.54 1.36 -60.54
C ALA A 2 -22.39 -0.17 -60.77
N PRO A 3 -22.13 -1.03 -59.76
CA PRO A 3 -21.12 -1.04 -58.68
C PRO A 3 -20.13 -2.23 -58.85
N PRO A 4 -19.13 -2.43 -57.96
CA PRO A 4 -18.60 -3.78 -57.73
C PRO A 4 -19.05 -4.30 -56.35
N PRO A 5 -19.71 -5.47 -56.27
CA PRO A 5 -19.69 -6.28 -55.06
C PRO A 5 -18.49 -7.23 -55.14
N ASN A 6 -17.48 -7.01 -54.29
CA ASN A 6 -16.31 -7.87 -54.20
C ASN A 6 -16.23 -8.41 -52.78
N ASP A 7 -16.52 -9.70 -52.61
CA ASP A 7 -16.21 -10.51 -51.43
C ASP A 7 -15.81 -11.90 -51.95
N PRO A 8 -15.01 -12.71 -51.23
CA PRO A 8 -13.65 -12.50 -50.73
C PRO A 8 -12.72 -13.65 -51.22
N PRO A 9 -11.43 -13.69 -50.82
CA PRO A 9 -10.89 -15.01 -50.47
C PRO A 9 -10.24 -15.06 -49.08
N ALA A 10 -10.45 -16.23 -48.47
CA ALA A 10 -10.07 -16.61 -47.12
C ALA A 10 -8.58 -16.40 -46.82
N HIS A 11 -8.29 -15.75 -45.69
CA HIS A 11 -6.96 -15.80 -45.08
C HIS A 11 -6.86 -17.04 -44.20
N SER A 12 -5.98 -17.93 -44.64
CA SER A 12 -5.51 -19.16 -44.02
C SER A 12 -5.08 -18.93 -42.57
N ALA A 13 -5.74 -19.60 -41.61
CA ALA A 13 -5.30 -19.64 -40.22
C ALA A 13 -4.02 -20.48 -40.13
N GLY A 14 -2.89 -19.81 -39.86
CA GLY A 14 -1.58 -20.41 -39.73
C GLY A 14 -1.52 -21.42 -38.58
N SER A 15 -0.88 -22.55 -38.88
CA SER A 15 -0.63 -23.68 -38.00
C SER A 15 0.51 -23.42 -37.00
N ALA A 16 0.24 -23.77 -35.74
CA ALA A 16 1.09 -24.36 -34.69
C ALA A 16 2.51 -23.83 -34.39
N HIS A 17 2.74 -23.48 -33.12
CA HIS A 17 3.99 -23.83 -32.42
C HIS A 17 3.71 -24.21 -30.97
N SER A 18 4.09 -25.44 -30.62
CA SER A 18 4.23 -25.96 -29.27
C SER A 18 5.32 -25.21 -28.50
N ALA A 19 4.98 -24.75 -27.30
CA ALA A 19 5.89 -24.58 -26.17
C ALA A 19 5.09 -25.10 -24.97
N GLY A 20 5.56 -25.97 -24.10
CA GLY A 20 6.89 -26.42 -23.74
C GLY A 20 6.65 -27.05 -22.37
N SER A 21 6.91 -28.36 -22.26
CA SER A 21 6.65 -29.14 -21.05
C SER A 21 7.78 -28.94 -20.02
N ALA A 22 7.42 -29.13 -18.75
CA ALA A 22 8.23 -29.09 -17.51
C ALA A 22 8.65 -27.64 -17.11
N HIS A 23 8.80 -27.29 -15.83
CA HIS A 23 9.39 -28.06 -14.74
C HIS A 23 8.90 -27.59 -13.35
N SER A 24 8.74 -28.58 -12.48
CA SER A 24 8.62 -28.57 -11.02
C SER A 24 9.11 -27.29 -10.30
N ALA A 25 8.20 -26.60 -9.62
CA ALA A 25 8.54 -25.60 -8.63
C ALA A 25 8.09 -26.07 -7.24
N GLY A 26 9.08 -26.44 -6.43
CA GLY A 26 9.13 -26.08 -5.01
C GLY A 26 8.08 -26.70 -4.10
N SER A 27 8.44 -27.85 -3.54
CA SER A 27 7.88 -28.33 -2.28
C SER A 27 8.07 -27.29 -1.15
N ALA A 28 6.96 -27.03 -0.45
CA ALA A 28 6.81 -26.71 0.97
C ALA A 28 7.52 -25.50 1.59
N HIS A 29 6.72 -24.51 2.02
CA HIS A 29 6.73 -24.06 3.42
C HIS A 29 5.32 -23.64 3.88
N SER A 30 4.69 -24.51 4.66
CA SER A 30 3.63 -24.15 5.61
C SER A 30 4.17 -23.13 6.60
N ALA A 31 3.63 -21.91 6.58
CA ALA A 31 3.43 -21.06 7.76
C ALA A 31 2.75 -19.72 7.37
N GLY A 32 1.62 -19.79 6.67
CA GLY A 32 0.71 -18.65 6.57
C GLY A 32 -0.43 -18.87 7.55
N SER A 33 -0.21 -18.53 8.83
CA SER A 33 -1.28 -18.47 9.81
C SER A 33 -2.37 -17.57 9.23
N ALA A 34 -3.48 -18.17 8.81
CA ALA A 34 -4.63 -17.47 8.31
C ALA A 34 -5.11 -16.53 9.41
N HIS A 35 -4.79 -15.25 9.29
CA HIS A 35 -5.37 -14.21 10.12
C HIS A 35 -6.85 -14.22 9.80
N SER A 36 -7.59 -14.86 10.70
CA SER A 36 -9.02 -15.08 10.62
C SER A 36 -9.72 -13.78 10.23
N ALA A 37 -10.71 -13.94 9.37
CA ALA A 37 -11.55 -12.92 8.79
C ALA A 37 -11.83 -11.77 9.76
N GLY A 38 -11.77 -10.55 9.21
CA GLY A 38 -12.05 -9.30 9.91
C GLY A 38 -13.35 -9.36 10.71
N SER A 39 -13.22 -9.66 12.00
CA SER A 39 -14.06 -9.03 12.99
C SER A 39 -13.70 -7.56 12.93
N ALA A 40 -14.62 -6.73 12.43
CA ALA A 40 -14.53 -5.29 12.51
C ALA A 40 -14.37 -4.92 13.98
N ARG A 41 -13.12 -4.88 14.44
CA ARG A 41 -12.75 -4.34 15.75
C ARG A 41 -13.09 -2.88 15.64
N ARG A 42 -14.33 -2.55 16.00
CA ARG A 42 -14.72 -1.22 16.50
C ARG A 42 -13.51 -0.73 17.27
N PRO A 43 -12.92 0.44 16.94
CA PRO A 43 -11.75 0.91 17.65
C PRO A 43 -12.15 0.88 19.12
N ALA A 44 -11.60 -0.07 19.86
CA ALA A 44 -11.77 -0.13 21.30
C ALA A 44 -11.41 1.28 21.73
N ALA A 45 -12.36 1.97 22.39
CA ALA A 45 -12.23 3.37 22.78
C ALA A 45 -10.78 3.56 23.19
N SER A 46 -10.02 4.20 22.30
CA SER A 46 -8.56 4.13 22.36
C SER A 46 -8.23 4.68 23.71
N GLU A 47 -7.61 3.85 24.56
CA GLU A 47 -7.07 4.32 25.82
C GLU A 47 -6.39 5.66 25.52
N PRO A 48 -6.79 6.74 26.22
CA PRO A 48 -6.28 8.05 25.91
C PRO A 48 -4.77 7.93 25.79
N PRO A 49 -4.16 8.48 24.72
CA PRO A 49 -2.72 8.34 24.53
C PRO A 49 -2.05 8.76 25.84
N PRO A 50 -1.03 8.02 26.29
CA PRO A 50 -0.36 8.34 27.54
C PRO A 50 -0.02 9.82 27.53
N GLY A 51 -0.32 10.49 28.64
CA GLY A 51 0.00 11.90 28.82
C GLY A 51 1.49 12.13 28.54
N TYR A 52 1.82 13.32 28.05
CA TYR A 52 3.22 13.68 27.87
C TYR A 52 3.92 13.71 29.24
N THR A 53 4.91 12.84 29.42
CA THR A 53 5.84 12.90 30.54
C THR A 53 7.11 13.56 30.04
N SER A 54 7.47 14.70 30.62
CA SER A 54 8.73 15.37 30.33
C SER A 54 9.90 14.47 30.72
N VAL A 55 10.90 14.40 29.86
CA VAL A 55 12.18 13.76 30.20
C VAL A 55 12.87 14.66 31.25
N PRO A 56 13.39 14.11 32.37
CA PRO A 56 14.16 14.88 33.33
C PRO A 56 15.33 15.61 32.66
N GLU A 57 15.77 16.74 33.21
CA GLU A 57 16.97 17.42 32.72
C GLU A 57 18.17 16.47 32.73
N GLY A 58 18.86 16.37 31.59
CA GLY A 58 19.96 15.41 31.39
C GLY A 58 19.54 13.95 31.15
N GLY A 59 18.24 13.63 31.14
CA GLY A 59 17.72 12.26 30.95
C GLY A 59 17.77 11.74 29.51
N LEU A 60 18.03 12.61 28.54
CA LEU A 60 18.26 12.25 27.14
C LEU A 60 19.35 13.18 26.57
N ASP A 61 20.47 12.60 26.15
CA ASP A 61 21.50 13.31 25.40
C ASP A 61 21.43 12.90 23.92
N PRO A 62 20.97 13.78 23.02
CA PRO A 62 20.88 13.48 21.59
C PRO A 62 22.23 13.13 20.95
N ASN A 63 23.33 13.67 21.48
CA ASN A 63 24.66 13.49 20.89
C ASN A 63 25.29 12.14 21.25
N GLN A 64 24.70 11.41 22.20
CA GLN A 64 25.18 10.09 22.64
C GLN A 64 24.38 8.93 22.04
N LEU A 65 23.44 9.20 21.13
CA LEU A 65 22.68 8.14 20.46
C LEU A 65 23.57 7.31 19.55
N THR A 66 23.43 5.99 19.62
CA THR A 66 24.08 5.09 18.67
C THR A 66 23.39 5.19 17.30
N GLU A 67 24.12 4.87 16.23
CA GLU A 67 23.59 4.90 14.86
C GLU A 67 22.31 4.03 14.70
N PHE A 68 22.30 2.86 15.33
CA PHE A 68 21.13 1.99 15.37
C PHE A 68 19.94 2.60 16.12
N GLN A 69 20.17 3.29 17.24
CA GLN A 69 19.11 3.97 17.98
C GLN A 69 18.51 5.13 17.18
N LEU A 70 19.37 5.88 16.47
CA LEU A 70 18.95 6.94 15.58
C LEU A 70 18.08 6.38 14.44
N ASP A 71 18.53 5.31 13.78
CA ASP A 71 17.78 4.66 12.70
C ASP A 71 16.42 4.13 13.19
N ALA A 72 16.40 3.43 14.32
CA ALA A 72 15.17 2.91 14.92
C ALA A 72 14.18 4.04 15.28
N LEU A 73 14.68 5.17 15.81
CA LEU A 73 13.86 6.35 16.11
C LEU A 73 13.28 6.97 14.84
N VAL A 74 14.13 7.19 13.83
CA VAL A 74 13.73 7.78 12.54
C VAL A 74 12.67 6.92 11.87
N ASN A 75 12.89 5.61 11.77
CA ASN A 75 11.94 4.67 11.16
C ASN A 75 10.59 4.68 11.90
N ARG A 76 10.61 4.75 13.23
CA ARG A 76 9.40 4.87 14.05
C ARG A 76 8.64 6.18 13.81
N ILE A 77 9.34 7.30 13.66
CA ILE A 77 8.74 8.63 13.47
C ILE A 77 8.19 8.79 12.06
N ILE A 78 8.97 8.41 11.03
CA ILE A 78 8.58 8.55 9.62
C ILE A 78 7.26 7.83 9.34
N GLY A 79 7.09 6.61 9.83
CA GLY A 79 5.84 5.86 9.66
C GLY A 79 4.62 6.60 10.21
N ARG A 80 4.75 7.18 11.42
CA ARG A 80 3.68 7.92 12.08
C ARG A 80 3.38 9.26 11.40
N VAL A 81 4.41 10.05 11.11
CA VAL A 81 4.27 11.37 10.48
C VAL A 81 3.68 11.24 9.09
N THR A 82 4.20 10.31 8.27
CA THR A 82 3.68 10.13 6.91
C THR A 82 2.24 9.64 6.90
N ARG A 83 1.81 8.84 7.89
CA ARG A 83 0.40 8.46 8.03
C ARG A 83 -0.49 9.66 8.35
N LEU A 84 -0.07 10.50 9.30
CA LEU A 84 -0.80 11.74 9.64
C LEU A 84 -0.93 12.65 8.42
N VAL A 85 0.19 12.94 7.75
CA VAL A 85 0.22 13.79 6.56
C VAL A 85 -0.66 13.24 5.45
N ARG A 86 -0.64 11.92 5.18
CA ARG A 86 -1.52 11.30 4.19
C ARG A 86 -3.00 11.48 4.55
N THR A 87 -3.35 11.37 5.83
CA THR A 87 -4.74 11.58 6.28
C THR A 87 -5.16 13.04 6.11
N GLU A 88 -4.34 14.00 6.55
CA GLU A 88 -4.63 15.42 6.40
C GLU A 88 -4.78 15.82 4.92
N LEU A 89 -3.86 15.39 4.05
CA LEU A 89 -3.93 15.70 2.61
C LEU A 89 -5.14 15.07 1.92
N ARG A 90 -5.57 13.87 2.36
CA ARG A 90 -6.79 13.26 1.85
C ARG A 90 -8.01 14.11 2.23
N MET A 91 -8.12 14.51 3.50
CA MET A 91 -9.21 15.34 3.98
C MET A 91 -9.23 16.71 3.31
N ASP A 92 -8.05 17.28 3.07
CA ASP A 92 -7.90 18.56 2.40
C ASP A 92 -8.34 18.48 0.94
N ARG A 93 -8.01 17.40 0.23
CA ARG A 93 -8.52 17.15 -1.12
C ARG A 93 -10.05 17.02 -1.15
N GLU A 94 -10.65 16.32 -0.19
CA GLU A 94 -12.11 16.20 -0.10
C GLU A 94 -12.77 17.57 0.17
N ARG A 95 -12.16 18.38 1.03
CA ARG A 95 -12.60 19.75 1.34
C ARG A 95 -12.52 20.66 0.13
N ILE A 96 -11.37 20.69 -0.54
CA ILE A 96 -11.15 21.49 -1.76
C ILE A 96 -12.11 21.03 -2.86
N GLY A 97 -12.36 19.73 -3.01
CA GLY A 97 -13.31 19.19 -3.98
C GLY A 97 -14.73 19.72 -3.76
N ARG A 98 -15.21 19.77 -2.51
CA ARG A 98 -16.51 20.36 -2.16
C ARG A 98 -16.57 21.87 -2.41
N LEU A 99 -15.50 22.59 -2.07
CA LEU A 99 -15.43 24.04 -2.28
C LEU A 99 -15.38 24.42 -3.77
N ARG A 100 -14.88 23.51 -4.60
CA ARG A 100 -14.79 23.67 -6.06
C ARG A 100 -16.02 23.19 -6.82
N ASP A 101 -16.99 22.56 -6.17
CA ASP A 101 -18.23 22.10 -6.79
C ASP A 101 -19.38 23.06 -6.44
N PRO A 102 -19.64 24.10 -7.26
CA PRO A 102 -20.77 25.00 -7.08
C PRO A 102 -22.04 24.31 -7.59
N ARG A 103 -22.52 23.32 -6.85
CA ARG A 103 -23.85 22.75 -7.03
C ARG A 103 -24.82 23.30 -6.01
#